data_AF-A0A0F9CQP2-F1
#
_entry.id   AF-A0A0F9CQP2-F1
#
_cell.length_a   1.000
_cell.length_b   1.000
_cell.length_c   1.000
_cell.angle_alpha   90.00
_cell.angle_beta   90.00
_cell.angle_gamma   90.00
#
_symmetry.space_group_name_H-M   'P 1'
#
loop_
_entity.id
_entity.type
_entity.pdbx_description
1 polymer ?
#
loop_
_entity_poly.entity_id
_entity_poly.type
_entity_poly.pdbx_seq_one_letter_code
_entity_poly.pdbx_strand_id
1 'polypeptide(L)'
;VGKEVSTSSLSAMVALCNSERNLAKEVIEREWRKKQAALIEINVFDLLMLNGAEWTEEPYLKRKKKIKDILWPFLRISSSFQLVPIVVSNRLQFYEKLLKESKEGVVFKHLFSPYYADTGRKRLGWVKMKRSMTGAVLEDLDVWIDGWEPATKEKNMKGRSGR
;
A
#
# COMPACT_ATOMS: atom_id res chain seq x y z
N VAL A 1 11.35 -40.61 6.89
CA VAL A 1 10.51 -39.43 7.24
C VAL A 1 10.23 -38.67 5.95
N GLY A 2 9.25 -39.15 5.18
CA GLY A 2 8.84 -38.54 3.92
C GLY A 2 7.72 -37.55 4.20
N LYS A 3 7.90 -36.28 3.82
CA LYS A 3 6.80 -35.32 3.81
C LYS A 3 5.80 -35.81 2.76
N GLU A 4 4.57 -36.09 3.18
CA GLU A 4 3.45 -36.28 2.27
C GLU A 4 3.36 -35.04 1.37
N VAL A 5 3.75 -35.21 0.12
CA VAL A 5 3.52 -34.22 -0.92
C VAL A 5 2.02 -34.18 -1.10
N SER A 6 1.39 -33.04 -0.77
CA SER A 6 -0.06 -32.91 -0.86
C SER A 6 -0.52 -33.35 -2.26
N THR A 7 -1.59 -34.14 -2.31
CA THR A 7 -2.19 -34.66 -3.55
C THR A 7 -2.47 -33.57 -4.57
N SER A 8 -2.67 -32.32 -4.13
CA SER A 8 -2.82 -31.14 -4.98
C SER A 8 -1.55 -30.80 -5.80
N SER A 9 -0.37 -30.97 -5.23
CA SER A 9 0.92 -30.63 -5.86
C SER A 9 1.31 -31.65 -6.93
N LEU A 10 1.06 -32.93 -6.66
CA LEU A 10 1.24 -34.01 -7.64
C LEU A 10 0.22 -33.90 -8.78
N SER A 11 -1.05 -33.61 -8.48
CA SER A 11 -2.11 -33.45 -9.48
C SER A 11 -1.86 -32.23 -10.39
N ALA A 12 -1.40 -31.11 -9.84
CA ALA A 12 -0.99 -29.94 -10.61
C ALA A 12 0.24 -30.20 -11.49
N MET A 13 1.23 -30.97 -11.00
CA MET A 13 2.42 -31.31 -11.76
C MET A 13 2.13 -32.29 -12.90
N VAL A 14 1.26 -33.28 -12.67
CA VAL A 14 0.79 -34.23 -13.70
C VAL A 14 -0.03 -33.51 -14.78
N ALA A 15 -0.88 -32.56 -14.40
CA ALA A 15 -1.64 -31.73 -15.34
C ALA A 15 -0.72 -30.84 -16.21
N LEU A 16 0.34 -30.27 -15.62
CA LEU A 16 1.34 -29.48 -16.36
C LEU A 16 2.14 -30.34 -17.36
N CYS A 17 2.55 -31.55 -16.96
CA CYS A 17 3.26 -32.48 -17.85
C CYS A 17 2.40 -32.97 -19.03
N ASN A 18 1.07 -33.01 -18.86
CA ASN A 18 0.12 -33.47 -19.89
C ASN A 18 -0.49 -32.33 -20.73
N SER A 19 -0.26 -31.07 -20.37
CA SER A 19 -0.76 -29.91 -21.13
C SER A 19 0.18 -29.53 -22.28
N GLU A 20 -0.37 -28.91 -23.34
CA GLU A 20 0.42 -28.38 -24.45
C GLU A 20 1.59 -27.53 -23.93
N ARG A 21 2.80 -27.76 -24.46
CA ARG A 21 4.07 -27.18 -23.95
C ARG A 21 4.03 -25.65 -23.76
N ASN A 22 3.15 -24.96 -24.47
CA ASN A 22 2.96 -23.52 -24.38
C ASN A 22 2.17 -23.10 -23.12
N LEU A 23 1.12 -23.83 -22.75
CA LEU A 23 0.30 -23.53 -21.57
C LEU A 23 1.08 -23.77 -20.26
N ALA A 24 1.86 -24.86 -20.20
CA ALA A 24 2.72 -25.16 -19.06
C ALA A 24 3.79 -24.07 -18.87
N LYS A 25 4.42 -23.61 -19.95
CA LYS A 25 5.35 -22.48 -19.92
C LYS A 25 4.68 -21.21 -19.41
N GLU A 26 3.48 -20.91 -19.88
CA GLU A 26 2.75 -19.70 -19.50
C GLU A 26 2.30 -19.72 -18.04
N VAL A 27 1.85 -20.87 -17.53
CA VAL A 27 1.51 -21.04 -16.10
C VAL A 27 2.77 -20.96 -15.23
N ILE A 28 3.87 -21.60 -15.63
CA ILE A 28 5.15 -21.51 -14.91
C ILE A 28 5.65 -20.07 -14.94
N GLU A 29 5.66 -19.39 -16.07
CA GLU A 29 6.04 -17.96 -16.16
C GLU A 29 5.12 -17.07 -15.34
N ARG A 30 3.82 -17.34 -15.30
CA ARG A 30 2.86 -16.60 -14.47
C ARG A 30 3.13 -16.80 -12.99
N GLU A 31 3.36 -18.03 -12.55
CA GLU A 31 3.69 -18.35 -11.16
C GLU A 31 5.08 -17.85 -10.76
N TRP A 32 6.05 -17.89 -11.69
CA TRP A 32 7.40 -17.36 -11.51
C TRP A 32 7.39 -15.83 -11.46
N ARG A 33 6.59 -15.17 -12.31
CA ARG A 33 6.32 -13.73 -12.25
C ARG A 33 5.57 -13.35 -10.98
N LYS A 34 4.60 -14.14 -10.50
CA LYS A 34 3.96 -13.92 -9.20
C LYS A 34 4.96 -14.01 -8.05
N LYS A 35 5.88 -14.99 -8.09
CA LYS A 35 6.97 -15.12 -7.11
C LYS A 35 7.99 -13.98 -7.17
N GLN A 36 8.32 -13.48 -8.36
CA GLN A 36 9.20 -12.30 -8.50
C GLN A 36 8.47 -10.99 -8.18
N ALA A 37 7.17 -10.88 -8.47
CA ALA A 37 6.31 -9.77 -8.09
C ALA A 37 6.02 -9.75 -6.58
N ALA A 38 6.23 -10.87 -5.89
CA ALA A 38 6.20 -10.97 -4.43
C ALA A 38 7.50 -10.44 -3.76
N LEU A 39 8.39 -9.75 -4.49
CA LEU A 39 9.38 -8.89 -3.85
C LEU A 39 8.64 -7.79 -3.09
N ILE A 40 8.66 -7.88 -1.76
CA ILE A 40 8.12 -6.85 -0.88
C ILE A 40 8.99 -5.61 -1.02
N GLU A 41 8.35 -4.51 -1.41
CA GLU A 41 8.97 -3.19 -1.45
C GLU A 41 8.62 -2.41 -0.18
N ILE A 42 9.65 -2.05 0.59
CA ILE A 42 9.53 -1.32 1.84
C ILE A 42 9.65 0.16 1.55
N ASN A 43 8.49 0.82 1.52
CA ASN A 43 8.37 2.26 1.33
C ASN A 43 8.55 3.00 2.67
N VAL A 44 9.73 3.57 2.91
CA VAL A 44 10.06 4.27 4.14
C VAL A 44 9.65 5.75 4.06
N PHE A 45 8.79 6.17 4.98
CA PHE A 45 8.17 7.50 4.94
C PHE A 45 8.38 8.38 6.18
N ASP A 46 8.72 7.80 7.35
CA ASP A 46 8.95 8.54 8.62
C ASP A 46 9.90 7.80 9.58
N LEU A 47 10.39 8.51 10.61
CA LEU A 47 11.28 8.03 11.67
C LEU A 47 10.66 8.41 13.00
N LEU A 48 10.40 7.42 13.84
CA LEU A 48 9.80 7.64 15.16
C LEU A 48 10.80 7.38 16.30
N MET A 49 11.79 6.50 16.07
CA MET A 49 12.78 6.11 17.07
C MET A 49 14.10 5.73 16.41
N LEU A 50 15.22 6.09 17.03
CA LEU A 50 16.57 5.74 16.58
C LEU A 50 17.46 5.46 17.79
N ASN A 51 18.09 4.29 17.84
CA ASN A 51 19.02 3.89 18.91
C ASN A 51 18.44 4.09 20.34
N GLY A 52 17.16 3.78 20.53
CA GLY A 52 16.46 3.96 21.81
C GLY A 52 16.03 5.38 22.13
N ALA A 53 16.40 6.38 21.30
CA ALA A 53 15.92 7.76 21.44
C ALA A 53 14.64 7.98 20.62
N GLU A 54 13.67 8.69 21.21
CA GLU A 54 12.43 9.09 20.55
C GLU A 54 12.66 10.30 19.62
N TRP A 55 12.04 10.28 18.44
CA TRP A 55 12.15 11.33 17.42
C TRP A 55 10.80 11.98 17.08
N THR A 56 9.72 11.60 17.76
CA THR A 56 8.35 12.06 17.48
C THR A 56 8.22 13.58 17.60
N GLU A 57 8.88 14.21 18.57
CA GLU A 57 8.86 15.66 18.79
C GLU A 57 9.65 16.46 17.73
N GLU A 58 10.53 15.81 16.98
CA GLU A 58 11.35 16.49 15.98
C GLU A 58 10.53 16.87 14.73
N PRO A 59 10.81 17.98 14.04
CA PRO A 59 10.09 18.35 12.82
C PRO A 59 10.20 17.29 11.70
N TYR A 60 9.11 17.04 10.96
CA TYR A 60 9.07 16.04 9.88
C TYR A 60 10.24 16.16 8.89
N LEU A 61 10.64 17.38 8.53
CA LEU A 61 11.78 17.61 7.64
C LEU A 61 13.10 17.09 8.23
N LYS A 62 13.34 17.28 9.54
CA LYS A 62 14.53 16.77 10.25
C LYS A 62 14.51 15.25 10.31
N ARG A 63 13.35 14.66 10.63
CA ARG A 63 13.16 13.20 10.64
C ARG A 63 13.42 12.60 9.26
N LYS A 64 12.90 13.23 8.20
CA LYS A 64 13.11 12.75 6.81
C LYS A 64 14.57 12.83 6.38
N LYS A 65 15.26 13.92 6.70
CA LYS A 65 16.71 14.04 6.43
C LYS A 65 17.47 12.93 7.14
N LYS A 66 17.16 12.68 8.42
CA LYS A 66 17.82 11.62 9.19
C LYS A 66 17.61 10.22 8.59
N ILE A 67 16.39 9.88 8.16
CA ILE A 67 16.13 8.61 7.45
C ILE A 67 16.95 8.51 6.19
N LYS A 68 17.01 9.59 5.39
CA LYS A 68 17.77 9.59 4.14
C LYS A 68 19.24 9.27 4.41
N ASP A 69 19.83 9.90 5.42
CA ASP A 69 21.23 9.67 5.80
C ASP A 69 21.46 8.21 6.26
N ILE A 70 20.52 7.63 7.01
CA ILE A 70 20.59 6.23 7.49
C ILE A 70 20.42 5.24 6.34
N LEU A 71 19.47 5.48 5.43
CA LEU A 71 19.12 4.55 4.35
C LEU A 71 20.06 4.67 3.14
N TRP A 72 20.81 5.77 2.99
CA TRP A 72 21.67 6.00 1.83
C TRP A 72 22.60 4.82 1.49
N PRO A 73 23.27 4.15 2.45
CA PRO A 73 24.09 2.99 2.15
C PRO A 73 23.27 1.79 1.62
N PHE A 74 22.07 1.60 2.15
CA PHE A 74 21.20 0.46 1.82
C PHE A 74 20.50 0.61 0.47
N LEU A 75 20.10 1.84 0.12
CA LEU A 75 19.49 2.15 -1.17
C LEU A 75 20.42 1.85 -2.37
N ARG A 76 21.75 1.80 -2.14
CA ARG A 76 22.73 1.45 -3.18
C ARG A 76 22.92 -0.05 -3.34
N ILE A 77 22.51 -0.85 -2.35
CA ILE A 77 22.80 -2.29 -2.26
C ILE A 77 21.54 -3.12 -2.51
N SER A 78 20.36 -2.62 -2.14
CA SER A 78 19.11 -3.34 -2.23
C SER A 78 17.99 -2.47 -2.81
N SER A 79 17.27 -3.01 -3.80
CA SER A 79 16.05 -2.43 -4.36
C SER A 79 14.81 -2.65 -3.47
N SER A 80 14.94 -3.40 -2.37
CA SER A 80 13.81 -3.70 -1.48
C SER A 80 13.38 -2.51 -0.64
N PHE A 81 14.21 -1.47 -0.51
CA PHE A 81 13.87 -0.25 0.22
C PHE A 81 13.71 0.92 -0.75
N GLN A 82 12.66 1.69 -0.54
CA GLN A 82 12.47 2.97 -1.23
C GLN A 82 12.20 4.07 -0.22
N LEU A 83 12.86 5.21 -0.41
CA LEU A 83 12.55 6.41 0.36
C LEU A 83 11.46 7.20 -0.38
N VAL A 84 10.28 7.33 0.25
CA VAL A 84 9.18 8.11 -0.34
C VAL A 84 9.62 9.58 -0.51
N PRO A 85 9.49 10.19 -1.70
CA PRO A 85 9.96 11.56 -1.94
C PRO A 85 9.12 12.60 -1.18
N ILE A 86 9.74 13.74 -0.85
CA ILE A 86 9.01 14.95 -0.45
C ILE A 86 8.84 15.82 -1.70
N VAL A 87 7.60 16.22 -1.98
CA VAL A 87 7.25 17.10 -3.09
C VAL A 87 6.66 18.39 -2.54
N VAL A 88 7.41 19.50 -2.65
CA VAL A 88 7.00 20.82 -2.13
C VAL A 88 6.36 21.72 -3.19
N SER A 89 6.80 21.60 -4.44
CA SER A 89 6.29 22.32 -5.62
C SER A 89 5.55 21.36 -6.56
N ASN A 90 4.71 21.88 -7.46
CA ASN A 90 3.98 21.10 -8.48
C ASN A 90 3.18 19.91 -7.91
N ARG A 91 2.61 20.07 -6.71
CA ARG A 91 1.92 19.02 -5.95
C ARG A 91 0.77 18.38 -6.73
N LEU A 92 0.03 19.16 -7.51
CA LEU A 92 -1.07 18.66 -8.34
C LEU A 92 -0.57 17.77 -9.48
N GLN A 93 0.47 18.20 -10.20
CA GLN A 93 1.09 17.40 -11.27
C GLN A 93 1.65 16.09 -10.73
N PHE A 94 2.26 16.12 -9.53
CA PHE A 94 2.75 14.91 -8.88
C PHE A 94 1.60 13.96 -8.51
N TYR A 95 0.50 14.49 -7.98
CA TYR A 95 -0.70 13.71 -7.71
C TYR A 95 -1.29 13.08 -8.99
N GLU A 96 -1.47 13.86 -10.05
CA GLU A 96 -1.96 13.37 -11.35
C GLU A 96 -1.04 12.31 -11.95
N LYS A 97 0.27 12.47 -11.82
CA LYS A 97 1.26 11.45 -12.23
C LYS A 97 1.03 10.14 -11.49
N LEU A 98 0.86 10.18 -10.16
CA LEU A 98 0.61 9.00 -9.35
C LEU A 98 -0.71 8.30 -9.72
N LEU A 99 -1.76 9.07 -10.05
CA LEU A 99 -3.02 8.51 -10.53
C LEU A 99 -2.85 7.77 -11.87
N LYS A 100 -2.05 8.33 -12.79
CA LYS A 100 -1.72 7.67 -14.08
C LYS A 100 -0.93 6.37 -13.90
N GLU A 101 -0.15 6.28 -12.81
CA GLU A 101 0.59 5.08 -12.42
C GLU A 101 -0.25 4.09 -11.58
N SER A 102 -1.57 4.24 -11.56
CA SER A 102 -2.52 3.41 -10.79
C SER A 102 -2.21 3.36 -9.29
N LYS A 103 -1.58 4.41 -8.74
CA LYS A 103 -1.37 4.59 -7.29
C LYS A 103 -2.61 5.24 -6.66
N GLU A 104 -2.82 4.97 -5.37
CA GLU A 104 -4.03 5.39 -4.65
C GLU A 104 -4.17 6.93 -4.53
N GLY A 105 -3.04 7.62 -4.34
CA GLY A 105 -2.99 9.07 -4.17
C GLY A 105 -1.79 9.54 -3.36
N VAL A 106 -1.94 10.66 -2.65
CA VAL A 106 -0.86 11.31 -1.88
C VAL A 106 -1.24 11.55 -0.42
N VAL A 107 -0.22 11.73 0.41
CA VAL A 107 -0.35 12.11 1.80
C VAL A 107 0.33 13.46 2.02
N PHE A 108 -0.45 14.47 2.39
CA PHE A 108 0.08 15.78 2.79
C PHE A 108 0.51 15.74 4.24
N LYS A 109 1.75 16.19 4.49
CA LYS A 109 2.37 16.28 5.81
C LYS A 109 2.87 17.70 6.03
N HIS A 110 2.72 18.21 7.24
CA HIS A 110 3.29 19.51 7.62
C HIS A 110 4.80 19.34 7.87
N LEU A 111 5.63 20.09 7.14
CA LEU A 111 7.09 19.90 7.16
C LEU A 111 7.72 20.20 8.53
N PHE A 112 7.13 21.14 9.26
CA PHE A 112 7.65 21.63 10.53
C PHE A 112 6.90 21.10 11.76
N SER A 113 6.00 20.12 11.58
CA SER A 113 5.26 19.57 12.73
C SER A 113 6.00 18.37 13.35
N PRO A 114 5.80 18.13 14.66
CA PRO A 114 6.10 16.83 15.24
C PRO A 114 5.21 15.74 14.66
N TYR A 115 5.45 14.51 15.06
CA TYR A 115 4.61 13.36 14.80
C TYR A 115 3.48 13.32 15.83
N TYR A 116 2.23 13.36 15.35
CA TYR A 116 1.07 13.24 16.21
C TYR A 116 0.56 11.79 16.20
N ALA A 117 0.78 11.07 17.29
CA ALA A 117 0.18 9.76 17.53
C ALA A 117 -1.28 9.91 17.97
N ASP A 118 -2.12 10.56 17.17
CA ASP A 118 -3.54 10.68 17.50
C ASP A 118 -4.33 9.48 16.96
N THR A 119 -5.10 8.84 17.85
CA THR A 119 -6.07 7.78 17.54
C THR A 119 -7.45 8.35 17.18
N GLY A 120 -7.65 9.65 17.36
CA GLY A 120 -8.86 10.40 17.04
C GLY A 120 -8.89 11.00 15.63
N ARG A 121 -10.08 11.43 15.19
CA ARG A 121 -10.30 12.11 13.90
C ARG A 121 -9.84 13.58 13.90
N LYS A 122 -8.92 14.00 14.78
CA LYS A 122 -8.52 15.41 14.84
C LYS A 122 -7.59 15.77 13.68
N ARG A 123 -7.88 16.93 13.10
CA ARG A 123 -7.36 17.51 11.85
C ARG A 123 -5.86 17.87 11.82
N LEU A 124 -5.10 17.61 12.88
CA LEU A 124 -3.72 18.12 13.01
C LEU A 124 -2.66 17.20 12.39
N GLY A 125 -3.07 16.03 11.91
CA GLY A 125 -2.20 15.02 11.32
C GLY A 125 -2.10 15.06 9.80
N TRP A 126 -1.81 13.90 9.22
CA TRP A 126 -1.62 13.75 7.78
C TRP A 126 -2.94 13.75 7.02
N VAL A 127 -3.00 14.50 5.93
CA VAL A 127 -4.20 14.56 5.08
C VAL A 127 -3.99 13.66 3.87
N LYS A 128 -4.86 12.67 3.70
CA LYS A 128 -4.83 11.74 2.56
C LYS A 128 -5.71 12.30 1.44
N MET A 129 -5.16 12.45 0.25
CA MET A 129 -5.91 12.79 -0.96
C MET A 129 -5.88 11.58 -1.88
N LYS A 130 -7.05 10.96 -2.07
CA LYS A 130 -7.22 9.72 -2.84
C LYS A 130 -8.07 9.98 -4.07
N ARG A 131 -7.89 9.17 -5.11
CA ARG A 131 -8.74 9.19 -6.32
C ARG A 131 -10.23 9.15 -5.95
N SER A 132 -10.61 8.35 -4.95
CA SER A 132 -12.00 8.18 -4.52
C SER A 132 -12.66 9.40 -3.89
N MET A 133 -11.88 10.38 -3.45
CA MET A 133 -12.40 11.60 -2.83
C MET A 133 -12.71 12.70 -3.84
N THR A 134 -12.14 12.65 -5.04
CA THR A 134 -12.31 13.67 -6.09
C THR A 134 -13.51 13.43 -7.00
N GLY A 135 -14.43 12.53 -6.64
CA GLY A 135 -15.61 12.19 -7.44
C GLY A 135 -15.33 11.36 -8.70
N ALA A 136 -14.09 11.37 -9.22
CA ALA A 136 -13.64 10.63 -10.40
C ALA A 136 -13.48 9.09 -10.23
N VAL A 137 -14.03 8.51 -9.15
CA VAL A 137 -14.06 7.05 -8.87
C VAL A 137 -15.48 6.56 -8.63
N LEU A 138 -16.48 7.44 -8.70
CA LEU A 138 -17.83 6.95 -8.91
C LEU A 138 -17.92 6.58 -10.39
N GLU A 139 -17.31 5.44 -10.75
CA GLU A 139 -17.94 4.62 -11.77
C GLU A 139 -19.29 4.24 -11.17
N ASP A 140 -20.37 4.64 -11.83
CA ASP A 140 -21.71 4.24 -11.42
C ASP A 140 -21.73 2.72 -11.37
N LEU A 141 -21.83 2.17 -10.15
CA LEU A 141 -21.77 0.74 -9.92
C LEU A 141 -23.20 0.21 -9.91
N ASP A 142 -23.58 -0.49 -10.97
CA ASP A 142 -24.85 -1.21 -11.01
C ASP A 142 -24.75 -2.43 -10.09
N VAL A 143 -25.38 -2.31 -8.91
CA VAL A 143 -25.45 -3.39 -7.92
C VAL A 143 -26.90 -3.77 -7.67
N TRP A 144 -27.14 -5.07 -7.52
CA TRP A 144 -28.40 -5.58 -7.02
C TRP A 144 -28.25 -5.97 -5.55
N ILE A 145 -29.24 -5.62 -4.74
CA ILE A 145 -29.25 -5.95 -3.30
C ILE A 145 -29.91 -7.32 -3.14
N ASP A 146 -29.16 -8.31 -2.67
CA ASP A 146 -29.63 -9.68 -2.47
C ASP A 146 -30.04 -10.00 -1.02
N GLY A 147 -29.75 -9.11 -0.07
CA GLY A 147 -30.07 -9.31 1.34
C GLY A 147 -29.89 -8.07 2.21
N TRP A 148 -30.23 -8.21 3.50
CA TRP A 148 -30.06 -7.16 4.51
C TRP A 148 -29.74 -7.76 5.89
N GLU A 149 -29.05 -6.99 6.74
CA GLU A 149 -28.78 -7.35 8.14
C GLU A 149 -29.46 -6.35 9.09
N PRO A 150 -30.09 -6.81 10.20
CA PRO A 150 -30.64 -5.92 11.23
C PRO A 150 -29.56 -5.04 11.87
N ALA A 151 -29.91 -3.77 12.10
CA ALA A 151 -29.01 -2.86 12.80
C ALA A 151 -28.82 -3.29 14.26
N THR A 152 -27.57 -3.50 14.67
CA THR A 152 -27.20 -3.74 16.07
C THR A 152 -26.79 -2.42 16.74
N LYS A 153 -26.97 -2.32 18.07
CA LYS A 153 -26.60 -1.11 18.84
C LYS A 153 -25.13 -0.69 18.68
N GLU A 154 -24.25 -1.62 18.29
CA GLU A 154 -22.83 -1.39 18.05
C GLU A 154 -22.54 -0.79 16.66
N LYS A 155 -23.40 -1.05 15.66
CA LYS A 155 -23.29 -0.51 14.31
C LYS A 155 -23.94 0.88 14.27
N ASN A 156 -23.27 1.89 14.84
CA ASN A 156 -23.66 3.29 14.64
C ASN A 156 -23.69 3.62 13.14
N MET A 157 -24.89 3.98 12.64
CA MET A 157 -25.16 4.27 11.22
C MET A 157 -24.16 5.27 10.63
N LYS A 158 -23.26 4.77 9.77
CA LYS A 158 -22.43 5.56 8.86
C LYS A 158 -22.68 5.10 7.43
N GLY A 159 -23.85 5.43 6.92
CA GLY A 159 -24.25 5.07 5.57
C GLY A 159 -25.71 5.38 5.34
N ARG A 160 -26.07 6.66 5.34
CA ARG A 160 -27.33 7.08 4.73
C ARG A 160 -27.01 7.42 3.27
N SER A 161 -27.41 6.56 2.34
CA SER A 161 -27.80 7.04 1.02
C SER A 161 -29.09 7.82 1.22
N GLY A 162 -29.01 9.15 1.07
CA GLY A 162 -30.18 10.00 0.98
C GLY A 162 -30.89 9.75 -0.36
N ARG A 163 -32.22 9.78 -0.32
CA ARG A 163 -33.07 9.86 -1.51
C ARG A 163 -32.79 11.13 -2.30
#